data_AF-X1LH62-F1
#
_entry.id   AF-X1LH62-F1
#
_cell.length_a   1.000
_cell.length_b   1.000
_cell.length_c   1.000
_cell.angle_alpha   90.00
_cell.angle_beta   90.00
_cell.angle_gamma   90.00
#
_symmetry.space_group_name_H-M   'P 1'
#
loop_
_entity.id
_entity.type
_entity.pdbx_description
1 polymer ?
#
loop_
_entity_poly.entity_id
_entity_poly.type
_entity_poly.pdbx_seq_one_letter_code
_entity_poly.pdbx_strand_id
1 'polypeptide(L)'
;YSSIESKKMAEFLVKSLGGEIIEVENNKKALYHAAACVASNYLVTLINYAVLIHKKMGIKPEDSLKGLMGLVEGTVSNIKKMGTEKSLTGPIARGDVGTIKEHINSFNEFFSKEDAALYRMMGIETSKIAHQNKWIKESTVEELKEILKE
;
A
#
# COMPACT_ATOMS: atom_id res chain seq x y z
N TYR A 1 26.62 -29.19 -14.74
CA TYR A 1 26.12 -28.18 -15.68
C TYR A 1 26.90 -26.90 -15.51
N SER A 2 27.45 -26.35 -16.60
CA SER A 2 28.13 -25.06 -16.53
C SER A 2 27.12 -23.96 -16.16
N SER A 3 27.53 -22.95 -15.40
CA SER A 3 26.65 -21.84 -14.97
C SER A 3 26.01 -21.10 -16.16
N ILE A 4 26.65 -21.13 -17.33
CA ILE A 4 26.19 -20.51 -18.57
C ILE A 4 25.03 -21.30 -19.19
N GLU A 5 25.10 -22.63 -19.25
CA GLU A 5 24.01 -23.46 -19.77
C GLU A 5 22.77 -23.38 -18.87
N SER A 6 22.96 -23.38 -17.55
CA SER A 6 21.87 -23.22 -16.60
C SER A 6 21.18 -21.85 -16.76
N LYS A 7 21.95 -20.77 -16.96
CA LYS A 7 21.40 -19.43 -17.21
C LYS A 7 20.59 -19.42 -18.51
N LYS A 8 21.15 -19.92 -19.61
CA LYS A 8 20.45 -19.99 -20.90
C LYS A 8 19.15 -20.80 -20.85
N MET A 9 19.14 -21.92 -20.11
CA MET A 9 17.94 -22.73 -19.92
C MET A 9 16.88 -21.98 -19.11
N ALA A 10 17.26 -21.32 -18.01
CA ALA A 10 16.34 -20.49 -17.24
C ALA A 10 15.78 -19.34 -18.09
N GLU A 11 16.61 -18.70 -18.91
CA GLU A 11 16.16 -17.64 -19.81
C GLU A 11 15.17 -18.14 -20.86
N PHE A 12 15.42 -19.32 -21.44
CA PHE A 12 14.51 -19.96 -22.37
C PHE A 12 13.16 -20.24 -21.70
N LEU A 13 13.15 -20.85 -20.52
CA LEU A 13 11.92 -21.18 -19.79
C LEU A 13 11.09 -19.94 -19.45
N VAL A 14 11.72 -18.88 -18.92
CA VAL A 14 11.01 -17.63 -18.58
C VAL A 14 10.36 -17.02 -19.83
N LYS A 15 11.11 -16.93 -20.94
CA LYS A 15 10.58 -16.40 -22.21
C LYS A 15 9.46 -17.28 -22.78
N SER A 16 9.59 -18.61 -22.72
CA SER A 16 8.54 -19.54 -23.18
C SER A 16 7.23 -19.41 -22.41
N LEU A 17 7.29 -18.98 -21.15
CA LEU A 17 6.11 -18.69 -20.32
C LEU A 17 5.59 -17.25 -20.49
N GLY A 18 6.16 -16.47 -21.42
CA GLY A 18 5.80 -15.06 -21.63
C GLY A 18 6.32 -14.12 -20.54
N GLY A 19 7.25 -14.58 -19.70
CA GLY A 19 7.87 -13.78 -18.66
C GLY A 19 8.99 -12.89 -19.19
N GLU A 20 9.26 -11.81 -18.46
CA GLU A 20 10.39 -10.93 -18.70
C GLU A 20 11.50 -11.22 -17.69
N ILE A 21 12.75 -11.07 -18.14
CA ILE A 21 13.93 -11.34 -17.33
C ILE A 21 14.53 -10.01 -16.92
N ILE A 22 14.69 -9.85 -15.60
CA ILE A 22 15.36 -8.70 -15.02
C ILE A 22 16.59 -9.22 -14.26
N GLU A 23 17.76 -8.73 -14.62
CA GLU A 23 18.99 -9.06 -13.88
C GLU A 23 19.05 -8.29 -12.57
N VAL A 24 19.30 -9.03 -11.48
CA VAL A 24 19.44 -8.47 -10.13
C VAL A 24 20.82 -8.84 -9.60
N GLU A 25 21.60 -7.84 -9.22
CA GLU A 25 22.91 -8.05 -8.59
C GLU A 25 22.78 -8.91 -7.32
N ASN A 26 23.76 -9.77 -7.06
CA ASN A 26 23.69 -10.73 -5.95
C ASN A 26 23.47 -10.05 -4.58
N ASN A 27 24.08 -8.90 -4.35
CA ASN A 27 23.92 -8.09 -3.12
C ASN A 27 22.55 -7.40 -3.01
N LYS A 28 21.76 -7.35 -4.09
CA LYS A 28 20.42 -6.72 -4.14
C LYS A 28 19.26 -7.73 -4.08
N LYS A 29 19.55 -9.04 -4.10
CA LYS A 29 18.53 -10.11 -4.05
C LYS A 29 17.60 -10.02 -2.83
N ALA A 30 18.13 -9.64 -1.67
CA ALA A 30 17.33 -9.45 -0.46
C ALA A 30 16.32 -8.30 -0.61
N LEU A 31 16.73 -7.18 -1.22
CA LEU A 31 15.84 -6.04 -1.49
C LEU A 31 14.77 -6.38 -2.52
N TYR A 32 15.14 -7.12 -3.58
CA TYR A 32 14.17 -7.63 -4.55
C TYR A 32 13.09 -8.49 -3.87
N HIS A 33 13.52 -9.41 -3.00
CA HIS A 33 12.57 -10.26 -2.26
C HIS A 33 11.71 -9.44 -1.28
N ALA A 34 12.29 -8.48 -0.57
CA ALA A 34 11.55 -7.60 0.31
C ALA A 34 10.46 -6.80 -0.44
N ALA A 35 10.76 -6.30 -1.64
CA ALA A 35 9.77 -5.63 -2.48
C ALA A 35 8.62 -6.58 -2.89
N ALA A 36 8.93 -7.83 -3.22
CA ALA A 36 7.91 -8.85 -3.50
C ALA A 36 7.03 -9.14 -2.29
N CYS A 37 7.61 -9.21 -1.08
CA CYS A 37 6.86 -9.37 0.17
C CYS A 37 5.94 -8.17 0.45
N VAL A 38 6.41 -6.94 0.19
CA VAL A 38 5.57 -5.74 0.31
C VAL A 38 4.37 -5.80 -0.64
N ALA A 39 4.60 -6.19 -1.89
CA ALA A 39 3.55 -6.25 -2.91
C ALA A 39 2.54 -7.41 -2.75
N SER A 40 2.86 -8.43 -1.94
CA SER A 40 2.02 -9.63 -1.78
C SER A 40 1.67 -9.92 -0.32
N ASN A 41 2.64 -10.29 0.51
CA ASN A 41 2.43 -10.61 1.92
C ASN A 41 1.83 -9.43 2.68
N TYR A 42 2.40 -8.25 2.57
CA TYR A 42 1.92 -7.09 3.32
C TYR A 42 0.65 -6.47 2.73
N LEU A 43 0.31 -6.77 1.47
CA LEU A 43 -1.01 -6.50 0.95
C LEU A 43 -2.07 -7.32 1.72
N VAL A 44 -1.83 -8.60 2.00
CA VAL A 44 -2.72 -9.41 2.85
C VAL A 44 -2.83 -8.80 4.25
N THR A 45 -1.71 -8.38 4.85
CA THR A 45 -1.72 -7.69 6.15
C THR A 45 -2.56 -6.41 6.11
N LEU A 46 -2.43 -5.60 5.07
CA LEU A 46 -3.18 -4.35 4.89
C LEU A 46 -4.68 -4.60 4.78
N ILE A 47 -5.10 -5.57 3.96
CA ILE A 47 -6.52 -5.92 3.84
C ILE A 47 -7.06 -6.49 5.15
N ASN A 48 -6.29 -7.32 5.84
CA ASN A 48 -6.66 -7.82 7.16
C ASN A 48 -6.82 -6.68 8.18
N TYR A 49 -5.95 -5.66 8.16
CA TYR A 49 -6.08 -4.49 9.01
C TYR A 49 -7.37 -3.70 8.74
N ALA A 50 -7.74 -3.52 7.47
CA ALA A 50 -9.04 -2.92 7.11
C ALA A 50 -10.23 -3.74 7.66
N VAL A 51 -10.15 -5.08 7.59
CA VAL A 51 -11.17 -5.98 8.17
C VAL A 51 -11.21 -5.86 9.70
N LEU A 52 -10.07 -5.72 10.37
CA LEU A 52 -10.01 -5.51 11.82
C LEU A 52 -10.68 -4.20 12.23
N ILE A 53 -10.54 -3.15 11.42
CA ILE A 53 -11.23 -1.88 11.66
C ILE A 53 -12.75 -2.07 11.60
N HIS A 54 -13.26 -2.69 10.53
CA HIS A 54 -14.68 -3.03 10.41
C HIS A 54 -15.19 -3.94 11.54
N LYS A 55 -14.36 -4.87 12.02
CA LYS A 55 -14.71 -5.76 13.14
C LYS A 55 -14.99 -4.97 14.42
N LYS A 56 -14.27 -3.88 14.70
CA LYS A 56 -14.54 -3.00 15.85
C LYS A 56 -15.90 -2.29 15.75
N MET A 57 -16.43 -2.14 14.53
CA MET A 57 -17.76 -1.61 14.25
C MET A 57 -18.87 -2.69 14.29
N GLY A 58 -18.52 -3.95 14.63
CA GLY A 58 -19.48 -5.06 14.67
C GLY A 58 -19.75 -5.73 13.32
N ILE A 59 -19.01 -5.38 12.26
CA ILE A 59 -19.16 -5.99 10.94
C ILE A 59 -18.45 -7.35 10.93
N LYS A 60 -19.12 -8.38 10.39
CA LYS A 60 -18.52 -9.71 10.27
C LYS A 60 -17.34 -9.70 9.28
N PRO A 61 -16.25 -10.45 9.54
CA PRO A 61 -15.09 -10.47 8.66
C PRO A 61 -15.40 -10.83 7.20
N GLU A 62 -16.30 -11.77 6.97
CA GLU A 62 -16.75 -12.19 5.63
C GLU A 62 -17.46 -11.08 4.85
N ASP A 63 -18.38 -10.37 5.50
CA ASP A 63 -19.11 -9.24 4.91
C ASP A 63 -18.17 -8.06 4.65
N SER A 64 -17.26 -7.79 5.59
CA SER A 64 -16.22 -6.77 5.45
C SER A 64 -15.33 -7.06 4.25
N LEU A 65 -14.78 -8.27 4.15
CA LEU A 65 -13.90 -8.63 3.04
C LEU A 65 -14.64 -8.50 1.71
N LYS A 66 -15.87 -9.06 1.61
CA LYS A 66 -16.69 -8.97 0.42
C LYS A 66 -16.96 -7.51 -0.01
N GLY A 67 -17.26 -6.63 0.94
CA GLY A 67 -17.48 -5.21 0.68
C GLY A 67 -16.21 -4.46 0.24
N LEU A 68 -15.06 -4.81 0.82
CA LEU A 68 -13.78 -4.16 0.52
C LEU A 68 -13.15 -4.64 -0.79
N MET A 69 -13.38 -5.88 -1.23
CA MET A 69 -12.71 -6.44 -2.40
C MET A 69 -12.92 -5.63 -3.69
N GLY A 70 -14.10 -5.04 -3.89
CA GLY A 70 -14.32 -4.15 -5.04
C GLY A 70 -13.41 -2.91 -5.05
N LEU A 71 -13.11 -2.34 -3.87
CA LEU A 71 -12.17 -1.23 -3.74
C LEU A 71 -10.72 -1.68 -3.98
N VAL A 72 -10.37 -2.87 -3.51
CA VAL A 72 -9.03 -3.45 -3.72
C VAL A 72 -8.77 -3.71 -5.20
N GLU A 73 -9.71 -4.39 -5.86
CA GLU A 73 -9.62 -4.70 -7.29
C GLU A 73 -9.60 -3.43 -8.15
N GLY A 74 -10.43 -2.44 -7.81
CA GLY A 74 -10.42 -1.13 -8.45
C GLY A 74 -9.07 -0.43 -8.31
N THR A 75 -8.49 -0.43 -7.10
CA THR A 75 -7.17 0.13 -6.82
C THR A 75 -6.07 -0.56 -7.63
N VAL A 76 -6.03 -1.90 -7.63
CA VAL A 76 -5.05 -2.67 -8.41
C VAL A 76 -5.20 -2.43 -9.91
N SER A 77 -6.44 -2.37 -10.40
CA SER A 77 -6.71 -2.02 -11.81
C SER A 77 -6.21 -0.62 -12.15
N ASN A 78 -6.37 0.35 -11.26
CA ASN A 78 -5.89 1.71 -11.48
C ASN A 78 -4.36 1.74 -11.51
N ILE A 79 -3.69 1.12 -10.53
CA ILE A 79 -2.22 1.01 -10.51
C ILE A 79 -1.70 0.41 -11.82
N LYS A 80 -2.34 -0.65 -12.33
CA LYS A 80 -1.95 -1.26 -13.61
C LYS A 80 -2.10 -0.32 -14.81
N LYS A 81 -3.11 0.55 -14.81
CA LYS A 81 -3.41 1.47 -15.93
C LYS A 81 -2.59 2.76 -15.89
N MET A 82 -2.34 3.32 -14.71
CA MET A 82 -1.77 4.67 -14.57
C MET A 82 -0.54 4.77 -13.66
N GLY A 83 -0.08 3.65 -13.08
CA GLY A 83 0.99 3.62 -12.10
C GLY A 83 0.53 3.98 -10.68
N THR A 84 1.42 3.81 -9.70
CA THR A 84 1.12 3.99 -8.27
C THR A 84 0.78 5.44 -7.93
N GLU A 85 1.59 6.40 -8.37
CA GLU A 85 1.44 7.82 -8.02
C GLU A 85 0.10 8.40 -8.46
N LYS A 86 -0.29 8.17 -9.73
CA LYS A 86 -1.53 8.71 -10.30
C LYS A 86 -2.79 7.96 -9.85
N SER A 87 -2.64 6.73 -9.36
CA SER A 87 -3.77 5.91 -8.90
C SER A 87 -4.32 6.33 -7.53
N LEU A 88 -3.57 7.13 -6.78
CA LEU A 88 -3.96 7.57 -5.46
C LEU A 88 -5.21 8.45 -5.53
N THR A 89 -6.20 8.14 -4.69
CA THR A 89 -7.43 8.91 -4.49
C THR A 89 -7.71 9.08 -3.01
N GLY A 90 -8.89 9.62 -2.65
CA GLY A 90 -9.32 9.75 -1.26
C GLY A 90 -8.97 11.10 -0.62
N PRO A 91 -9.23 11.25 0.68
CA PRO A 91 -9.17 12.55 1.38
C PRO A 91 -7.78 13.18 1.34
N ILE A 92 -6.71 12.40 1.53
CA ILE A 92 -5.32 12.93 1.49
C ILE A 92 -4.98 13.51 0.12
N ALA A 93 -5.34 12.82 -0.97
CA ALA A 93 -5.11 13.30 -2.33
C ALA A 93 -5.83 14.63 -2.63
N ARG A 94 -6.97 14.89 -1.97
CA ARG A 94 -7.73 16.13 -2.09
C ARG A 94 -7.31 17.22 -1.08
N GLY A 95 -6.39 16.93 -0.16
CA GLY A 95 -6.04 17.83 0.93
C GLY A 95 -7.15 18.01 1.97
N ASP A 96 -8.07 17.04 2.07
CA ASP A 96 -9.16 17.07 3.04
C ASP A 96 -8.66 16.65 4.43
N VAL A 97 -8.08 17.62 5.11
CA VAL A 97 -7.52 17.44 6.46
C VAL A 97 -8.63 17.20 7.50
N GLY A 98 -9.82 17.75 7.30
CA GLY A 98 -10.96 17.59 8.22
C GLY A 98 -11.35 16.12 8.36
N THR A 99 -11.51 15.41 7.24
CA THR A 99 -11.77 13.97 7.24
C THR A 99 -10.68 13.18 7.98
N ILE A 100 -9.41 13.54 7.81
CA ILE A 100 -8.30 12.85 8.51
C ILE A 100 -8.33 13.10 10.01
N LYS A 101 -8.70 14.31 10.46
CA LYS A 101 -8.90 14.60 11.90
C LYS A 101 -10.02 13.74 12.48
N GLU A 102 -11.14 13.60 11.78
CA GLU A 102 -12.26 12.76 12.22
C GLU A 102 -11.88 11.28 12.32
N HIS A 103 -11.12 10.78 11.35
CA HIS A 103 -10.58 9.42 11.41
C HIS A 103 -9.71 9.23 12.66
N ILE A 104 -8.76 10.13 12.91
CA ILE A 104 -7.86 10.03 14.07
C ILE A 104 -8.61 10.13 15.40
N ASN A 105 -9.61 11.00 15.51
CA ASN A 105 -10.47 11.06 16.69
C ASN A 105 -11.17 9.72 16.93
N SER A 106 -11.69 9.09 15.87
CA SER A 106 -12.33 7.76 15.96
C SER A 106 -11.32 6.68 16.36
N PHE A 107 -10.10 6.71 15.81
CA PHE A 107 -9.04 5.79 16.22
C PHE A 107 -8.69 5.95 17.70
N ASN A 108 -8.56 7.18 18.19
CA ASN A 108 -8.26 7.45 19.60
C ASN A 108 -9.39 7.00 20.55
N GLU A 109 -10.64 6.95 20.08
CA GLU A 109 -11.78 6.49 20.86
C GLU A 109 -11.89 4.96 20.92
N PHE A 110 -11.64 4.26 19.80
CA PHE A 110 -11.98 2.83 19.66
C PHE A 110 -10.77 1.88 19.57
N PHE A 111 -9.55 2.39 19.43
CA PHE A 111 -8.33 1.59 19.23
C PHE A 111 -7.23 2.00 20.21
N SER A 112 -6.31 1.06 20.48
CA SER A 112 -5.08 1.42 21.18
C SER A 112 -4.16 2.22 20.25
N LYS A 113 -3.17 2.89 20.84
CA LYS A 113 -2.14 3.62 20.10
C LYS A 113 -1.41 2.72 19.11
N GLU A 114 -1.05 1.52 19.56
CA GLU A 114 -0.36 0.49 18.76
C GLU A 114 -1.22 0.04 17.57
N ASP A 115 -2.53 -0.17 17.79
CA ASP A 115 -3.46 -0.55 16.74
C ASP A 115 -3.68 0.59 15.72
N ALA A 116 -3.57 1.86 16.13
CA ALA A 116 -3.71 3.03 15.25
C ALA A 116 -2.40 3.40 14.51
N ALA A 117 -1.25 2.89 14.94
CA ALA A 117 0.06 3.27 14.42
C ALA A 117 0.19 3.00 12.91
N LEU A 118 -0.35 1.89 12.42
CA LEU A 118 -0.31 1.55 10.99
C LEU A 118 -1.11 2.56 10.15
N TYR A 119 -2.33 2.93 10.58
CA TYR A 119 -3.12 3.97 9.90
C TYR A 119 -2.37 5.30 9.83
N ARG A 120 -1.76 5.72 10.95
CA ARG A 120 -0.98 6.97 11.05
C ARG A 120 0.21 6.97 10.10
N MET A 121 1.02 5.91 10.13
CA MET A 121 2.20 5.78 9.27
C MET A 121 1.83 5.79 7.79
N MET A 122 0.78 5.06 7.40
CA MET A 122 0.29 5.05 6.02
C MET A 122 -0.21 6.43 5.59
N GLY A 123 -0.91 7.15 6.45
CA GLY A 123 -1.36 8.52 6.15
C GLY A 123 -0.18 9.47 5.88
N ILE A 124 0.90 9.36 6.66
CA ILE A 124 2.10 10.18 6.49
C ILE A 124 2.81 9.84 5.16
N GLU A 125 2.99 8.56 4.84
CA GLU A 125 3.61 8.18 3.55
C GLU A 125 2.71 8.55 2.35
N THR A 126 1.39 8.46 2.51
CA THR A 126 0.43 8.84 1.47
C THR A 126 0.45 10.35 1.19
N SER A 127 0.66 11.19 2.22
CA SER A 127 0.74 12.63 2.02
C SER A 127 1.96 13.05 1.19
N LYS A 128 3.08 12.31 1.31
CA LYS A 128 4.27 12.51 0.45
C LYS A 128 3.95 12.23 -1.02
N ILE A 129 3.21 11.16 -1.31
CA ILE A 129 2.78 10.84 -2.69
C ILE A 129 1.88 11.95 -3.25
N ALA A 130 0.90 12.41 -2.46
CA ALA A 130 0.01 13.50 -2.88
C ALA A 130 0.77 14.81 -3.14
N HIS A 131 1.80 15.10 -2.35
CA HIS A 131 2.67 16.26 -2.54
C HIS A 131 3.57 16.14 -3.76
N GLN A 132 4.18 14.98 -4.00
CA GLN A 132 4.99 14.70 -5.19
C GLN A 132 4.18 14.92 -6.48
N ASN A 133 2.89 14.55 -6.46
CA ASN A 133 1.95 14.82 -7.55
C ASN A 133 1.47 16.28 -7.64
N LYS A 134 1.91 17.16 -6.74
CA LYS A 134 1.52 18.58 -6.62
C LYS A 134 0.02 18.79 -6.37
N TRP A 135 -0.66 17.80 -5.81
CA TRP A 135 -2.10 17.92 -5.49
C TRP A 135 -2.35 18.68 -4.18
N ILE A 136 -1.38 18.62 -3.26
CA ILE A 136 -1.41 19.35 -1.99
C ILE A 136 -0.13 20.15 -1.78
N LYS A 137 -0.24 21.27 -1.07
CA LYS A 137 0.90 22.14 -0.71
C LYS A 137 1.70 21.52 0.43
N GLU A 138 2.97 21.90 0.56
CA GLU A 138 3.83 21.48 1.68
C GLU A 138 3.19 21.80 3.04
N SER A 139 2.53 22.96 3.17
CA SER A 139 1.80 23.33 4.39
C SER A 139 0.72 22.31 4.79
N THR A 140 0.06 21.70 3.81
CA THR A 140 -0.96 20.66 4.03
C THR A 140 -0.30 19.33 4.42
N VAL A 141 0.88 19.01 3.89
CA VAL A 141 1.67 17.85 4.30
C VAL A 141 2.06 17.96 5.77
N GLU A 142 2.55 19.13 6.18
CA GLU A 142 2.94 19.38 7.58
C GLU A 142 1.74 19.34 8.52
N GLU A 143 0.58 19.91 8.12
CA GLU A 143 -0.64 19.79 8.92
C GLU A 143 -1.07 18.32 9.08
N LEU A 144 -1.06 17.54 7.99
CA LEU A 144 -1.37 16.10 8.04
C LEU A 144 -0.38 15.34 8.93
N LYS A 145 0.92 15.64 8.84
CA LYS A 145 1.93 15.04 9.73
C LYS A 145 1.63 15.34 11.19
N GLU A 146 1.30 16.57 11.54
CA GLU A 146 1.00 16.94 12.93
C GLU A 146 -0.23 16.22 13.48
N ILE A 147 -1.27 15.99 12.66
CA ILE A 147 -2.48 15.26 13.08
C ILE A 147 -2.20 13.75 13.21
N LEU A 148 -1.44 13.21 12.25
CA LEU A 148 -1.12 11.80 12.19
C LEU A 148 0.00 11.42 13.14
N LYS A 149 0.82 12.37 13.61
CA LYS A 149 1.81 12.12 14.66
C LYS A 149 1.10 11.72 15.94
N GLU A 150 1.79 10.88 16.67
CA GLU A 150 1.42 10.48 18.02
C GLU A 150 2.20 11.30 19.04
#